data_AF-A0A5S3RV18-F1
#
_entry.id   AF-A0A5S3RV18-F1
#
_cell.length_a   1.000
_cell.length_b   1.000
_cell.length_c   1.000
_cell.angle_alpha   90.00
_cell.angle_beta   90.00
_cell.angle_gamma   90.00
#
_symmetry.space_group_name_H-M   'P 1'
#
loop_
_entity.id
_entity.type
_entity.pdbx_description
1 polymer ?
#
loop_
_entity_poly.entity_id
_entity_poly.type
_entity_poly.pdbx_seq_one_letter_code
_entity_poly.pdbx_strand_id
1 'polypeptide(L)'
;MKKSLTVLFTGIILAGCTSLSPEQQAQIDNLTPCEKINGLLGSYDKRFEGLKRTRVNTKYMETWTAKYNLVGDQCQITALDANTVTYRCQEEYKEQSQAVAIHQKAVDFTRECLAANNWHEQQKESAESLRTTFVLDESTPVISIHTGKTLSRSTPWSTSLEIGKPVAGK
;
A
#
# COMPACT_ATOMS: atom_id res chain seq x y z
N MET A 1 22.26 47.28 -38.49
CA MET A 1 23.03 47.51 -37.24
C MET A 1 22.13 47.23 -36.03
N LYS A 2 22.70 46.55 -35.02
CA LYS A 2 22.31 46.42 -33.61
C LYS A 2 21.27 45.36 -33.21
N LYS A 3 21.82 44.42 -32.42
CA LYS A 3 21.25 43.32 -31.62
C LYS A 3 20.29 43.82 -30.54
N SER A 4 19.41 42.92 -30.09
CA SER A 4 19.09 42.57 -28.68
C SER A 4 18.06 41.42 -28.73
N LEU A 5 18.44 40.14 -28.62
CA LEU A 5 18.62 39.37 -27.38
C LEU A 5 17.84 39.91 -26.17
N THR A 6 16.78 39.20 -25.77
CA THR A 6 16.64 38.52 -24.46
C THR A 6 15.15 38.26 -24.19
N VAL A 7 14.71 37.00 -24.29
CA VAL A 7 13.49 36.52 -23.64
C VAL A 7 13.92 35.42 -22.69
N LEU A 8 14.13 35.79 -21.42
CA LEU A 8 14.27 34.84 -20.32
C LEU A 8 12.86 34.29 -20.04
N PHE A 9 12.57 33.10 -20.56
CA PHE A 9 11.45 32.29 -20.07
C PHE A 9 11.94 31.49 -18.86
N THR A 10 11.97 32.14 -17.70
CA THR A 10 12.21 31.47 -16.43
C THR A 10 10.92 30.76 -16.02
N GLY A 11 10.66 29.59 -16.63
CA GLY A 11 9.63 28.67 -16.18
C GLY A 11 10.06 28.05 -14.86
N ILE A 12 9.78 28.72 -13.74
CA ILE A 12 9.84 28.11 -12.42
C ILE A 12 8.63 27.17 -12.32
N ILE A 13 8.80 25.93 -12.77
CA ILE A 13 7.87 24.86 -12.42
C ILE A 13 8.20 24.51 -10.97
N LEU A 14 7.54 25.19 -10.03
CA LEU A 14 7.44 24.71 -8.65
C LEU A 14 6.69 23.38 -8.69
N ALA A 15 7.43 22.30 -8.91
CA ALA A 15 6.98 20.96 -8.54
C ALA A 15 6.85 20.99 -7.01
N GLY A 16 5.68 21.42 -6.53
CA GLY A 16 5.36 21.42 -5.12
C GLY A 16 5.47 19.99 -4.61
N CYS A 17 6.33 19.79 -3.61
CA CYS A 17 6.22 18.64 -2.73
C CYS A 17 4.82 18.72 -2.10
N THR A 18 3.84 17.98 -2.64
CA THR A 18 2.48 17.93 -2.08
C THR A 18 2.51 17.07 -0.82
N SER A 19 3.12 17.58 0.25
CA SER A 19 2.84 17.08 1.58
C SER A 19 1.44 17.53 1.97
N LEU A 20 0.61 16.59 2.45
CA LEU A 20 -0.70 16.91 3.02
C LEU A 20 -0.56 17.97 4.11
N SER A 21 -1.53 18.89 4.20
CA SER A 21 -1.63 19.76 5.37
C SER A 21 -1.97 18.93 6.62
N PRO A 22 -1.64 19.42 7.84
CA PRO A 22 -2.01 18.75 9.08
C PRO A 22 -3.52 18.44 9.19
N GLU A 23 -4.37 19.33 8.68
CA GLU A 23 -5.84 19.16 8.68
C GLU A 23 -6.28 18.02 7.75
N GLN A 24 -5.66 17.92 6.56
CA GLN A 24 -5.92 16.83 5.63
C GLN A 24 -5.44 15.48 6.18
N GLN A 25 -4.31 15.47 6.89
CA GLN A 25 -3.82 14.27 7.56
C GLN A 25 -4.78 13.84 8.68
N ALA A 26 -5.24 14.76 9.51
CA ALA A 26 -6.20 14.47 10.58
C ALA A 26 -7.51 13.90 10.04
N GLN A 27 -8.01 14.41 8.91
CA GLN A 27 -9.19 13.84 8.25
C GLN A 27 -8.97 12.38 7.83
N ILE A 28 -7.79 12.06 7.29
CA ILE A 28 -7.41 10.70 6.88
C ILE A 28 -7.23 9.78 8.10
N ASP A 29 -6.64 10.29 9.17
CA ASP A 29 -6.40 9.53 10.40
C ASP A 29 -7.72 9.19 11.11
N ASN A 30 -8.73 10.06 10.99
CA ASN A 30 -10.08 9.83 11.49
C ASN A 30 -10.90 8.83 10.66
N LEU A 31 -10.45 8.45 9.46
CA LEU A 31 -11.13 7.41 8.68
C LEU A 31 -11.03 6.06 9.39
N THR A 32 -12.15 5.36 9.41
CA THR A 32 -12.22 3.96 9.85
C THR A 32 -11.40 3.06 8.94
N PRO A 33 -10.96 1.88 9.43
CA PRO A 33 -10.29 0.88 8.59
C PRO A 33 -11.08 0.53 7.32
N CYS A 34 -12.41 0.46 7.39
CA CYS A 34 -13.26 0.14 6.25
C CYS A 34 -13.33 1.25 5.21
N GLU A 35 -13.40 2.51 5.62
CA GLU A 35 -13.30 3.64 4.69
C GLU A 35 -11.95 3.67 3.97
N LYS A 36 -10.86 3.33 4.68
CA LYS A 36 -9.52 3.20 4.08
C LYS A 36 -9.45 2.04 3.08
N ILE A 37 -9.95 0.86 3.43
CA ILE A 37 -10.03 -0.30 2.51
C ILE A 37 -10.85 0.06 1.26
N ASN A 38 -12.04 0.62 1.44
CA ASN A 38 -12.92 0.98 0.32
C ASN A 38 -12.27 2.05 -0.57
N GLY A 39 -11.60 3.05 0.01
CA GLY A 39 -10.86 4.05 -0.74
C GLY A 39 -9.65 3.47 -1.49
N LEU A 40 -8.97 2.47 -0.94
CA LEU A 40 -7.88 1.76 -1.62
C LEU A 40 -8.41 0.95 -2.80
N LEU A 41 -9.45 0.13 -2.59
CA LEU A 41 -10.09 -0.65 -3.65
C LEU A 41 -10.58 0.25 -4.78
N GLY A 42 -11.31 1.33 -4.47
CA GLY A 42 -11.85 2.26 -5.45
C GLY A 42 -10.82 3.15 -6.16
N SER A 43 -9.56 3.17 -5.70
CA SER A 43 -8.47 3.92 -6.34
C SER A 43 -7.50 3.04 -7.12
N TYR A 44 -7.68 1.72 -7.11
CA TYR A 44 -6.81 0.76 -7.78
C TYR A 44 -6.69 1.00 -9.29
N ASP A 45 -7.82 1.16 -9.99
CA ASP A 45 -7.84 1.41 -11.44
C ASP A 45 -7.19 2.75 -11.83
N LYS A 46 -7.18 3.69 -10.89
CA LYS A 46 -6.46 4.97 -10.99
C LYS A 46 -5.05 4.87 -10.45
N ARG A 47 -4.48 3.66 -10.33
CA ARG A 47 -3.12 3.37 -9.87
C ARG A 47 -2.76 4.03 -8.54
N PHE A 48 -3.76 4.20 -7.67
CA PHE A 48 -3.67 4.90 -6.39
C PHE A 48 -3.15 6.35 -6.50
N GLU A 49 -3.24 7.03 -7.65
CA GLU A 49 -2.64 8.37 -7.85
C GLU A 49 -3.06 9.37 -6.76
N GLY A 50 -4.34 9.37 -6.37
CA GLY A 50 -4.86 10.22 -5.30
C GLY A 50 -4.37 9.88 -3.89
N LEU A 51 -3.74 8.70 -3.70
CA LEU A 51 -3.24 8.19 -2.44
C LEU A 51 -1.71 8.16 -2.34
N LYS A 52 -0.99 8.52 -3.41
CA LYS A 52 0.47 8.70 -3.39
C LYS A 52 0.83 9.97 -2.63
N ARG A 53 1.95 9.92 -1.90
CA ARG A 53 2.60 11.07 -1.26
C ARG A 53 4.00 11.24 -1.83
N THR A 54 5.01 11.15 -0.97
CA THR A 54 6.40 11.41 -1.32
C THR A 54 6.94 10.22 -2.10
N ARG A 55 7.55 10.50 -3.26
CA ARG A 55 8.29 9.48 -4.02
C ARG A 55 9.49 9.03 -3.20
N VAL A 56 9.57 7.72 -2.94
CA VAL A 56 10.72 7.05 -2.33
C VAL A 56 11.48 6.41 -3.49
N ASN A 57 12.50 7.09 -3.98
CA ASN A 57 13.15 6.68 -5.22
C ASN A 57 13.90 5.36 -5.02
N THR A 58 13.52 4.30 -5.74
CA THR A 58 14.27 3.04 -5.78
C THR A 58 14.77 2.79 -7.21
N LYS A 59 15.84 2.02 -7.35
CA LYS A 59 16.52 1.80 -8.64
C LYS A 59 15.69 0.99 -9.64
N TYR A 60 14.75 0.16 -9.16
CA TYR A 60 14.09 -0.88 -9.97
C TYR A 60 12.57 -0.74 -10.05
N MET A 61 11.97 0.14 -9.25
CA MET A 61 10.53 0.35 -9.20
C MET A 61 10.22 1.77 -8.72
N GLU A 62 9.10 2.31 -9.17
CA GLU A 62 8.64 3.58 -8.62
C GLU A 62 7.86 3.32 -7.34
N THR A 63 8.30 3.91 -6.24
CA THR A 63 7.67 3.75 -4.93
C THR A 63 7.29 5.12 -4.38
N TRP A 64 6.16 5.18 -3.70
CA TRP A 64 5.68 6.34 -2.97
C TRP A 64 5.23 5.92 -1.58
N THR A 65 5.38 6.81 -0.60
CA THR A 65 4.63 6.65 0.65
C THR A 65 3.14 6.83 0.39
N ALA A 66 2.30 6.08 1.12
CA ALA A 66 0.86 6.14 0.96
C ALA A 66 0.23 7.15 1.94
N LYS A 67 -0.96 7.64 1.58
CA LYS A 67 -1.80 8.45 2.50
C LYS A 67 -2.43 7.60 3.61
N TYR A 68 -2.82 6.38 3.29
CA TYR A 68 -3.53 5.50 4.22
C TYR A 68 -2.58 4.50 4.84
N ASN A 69 -2.65 4.38 6.16
CA ASN A 69 -2.00 3.33 6.93
C ASN A 69 -3.04 2.35 7.47
N LEU A 70 -2.89 1.07 7.12
CA LEU A 70 -3.75 -0.04 7.58
C LEU A 70 -3.04 -0.96 8.59
N VAL A 71 -1.74 -1.20 8.38
CA VAL A 71 -0.87 -1.97 9.29
C VAL A 71 0.43 -1.18 9.46
N GLY A 72 0.85 -0.96 10.70
CA GLY A 72 1.98 -0.06 10.99
C GLY A 72 1.75 1.36 10.46
N ASP A 73 2.83 2.08 10.19
CA ASP A 73 2.83 3.50 9.77
C ASP A 73 3.59 3.75 8.45
N GLN A 74 4.22 2.71 7.86
CA GLN A 74 5.08 2.81 6.69
C GLN A 74 4.47 2.16 5.43
N CYS A 75 3.20 2.46 5.13
CA CYS A 75 2.56 1.91 3.94
C CYS A 75 3.04 2.62 2.66
N GLN A 76 3.21 1.84 1.60
CA GLN A 76 3.78 2.28 0.34
C GLN A 76 2.91 1.86 -0.85
N ILE A 77 2.97 2.65 -1.91
CA ILE A 77 2.45 2.29 -3.23
C ILE A 77 3.65 2.06 -4.12
N THR A 78 3.70 0.91 -4.78
CA THR A 78 4.80 0.54 -5.68
C THR A 78 4.23 0.22 -7.05
N ALA A 79 4.81 0.81 -8.09
CA ALA A 79 4.58 0.45 -9.48
C ALA A 79 5.80 -0.30 -10.02
N LEU A 80 5.61 -1.59 -10.33
CA LEU A 80 6.62 -2.39 -11.01
C LEU A 80 6.67 -2.04 -12.51
N ASP A 81 5.50 -1.82 -13.10
CA ASP A 81 5.34 -1.44 -14.50
C ASP A 81 4.01 -0.67 -14.73
N ALA A 82 3.64 -0.44 -15.99
CA ALA A 82 2.44 0.29 -16.39
C ALA A 82 1.12 -0.42 -16.03
N ASN A 83 1.16 -1.73 -15.81
CA ASN A 83 0.02 -2.60 -15.52
C ASN A 83 0.04 -3.15 -14.09
N THR A 84 1.21 -3.13 -13.44
CA THR A 84 1.41 -3.72 -12.11
C THR A 84 1.66 -2.63 -11.07
N VAL A 85 0.66 -2.39 -10.24
CA VAL A 85 0.72 -1.47 -9.10
C VAL A 85 0.17 -2.16 -7.85
N THR A 86 0.80 -1.92 -6.72
CA THR A 86 0.45 -2.56 -5.44
C THR A 86 0.52 -1.52 -4.33
N TYR A 87 -0.50 -1.48 -3.50
CA TYR A 87 -0.41 -0.89 -2.17
C TYR A 87 0.05 -1.95 -1.19
N ARG A 88 1.00 -1.61 -0.31
CA ARG A 88 1.49 -2.51 0.73
C ARG A 88 1.79 -1.78 2.02
N CYS A 89 1.25 -2.29 3.11
CA CYS A 89 1.74 -2.05 4.46
C CYS A 89 2.57 -3.24 4.90
N GLN A 90 3.72 -3.01 5.55
CA GLN A 90 4.53 -4.07 6.11
C GLN A 90 5.19 -3.60 7.38
N GLU A 91 5.26 -4.49 8.36
CA GLU A 91 6.01 -4.28 9.59
C GLU A 91 6.75 -5.58 9.95
N GLU A 92 7.89 -5.43 10.62
CA GLU A 92 8.76 -6.54 11.01
C GLU A 92 8.83 -6.71 12.53
N TYR A 93 8.96 -7.95 12.98
CA TYR A 93 8.86 -8.35 14.37
C TYR A 93 10.00 -9.32 14.73
N LYS A 94 10.35 -9.31 16.02
CA LYS A 94 11.35 -10.25 16.56
C LYS A 94 10.76 -11.65 16.69
N GLU A 95 9.53 -11.73 17.19
CA GLU A 95 8.86 -12.98 17.52
C GLU A 95 7.75 -13.31 16.52
N GLN A 96 7.61 -14.60 16.19
CA GLN A 96 6.56 -15.09 15.28
C GLN A 96 5.16 -14.77 15.81
N SER A 97 4.95 -14.94 17.12
CA SER A 97 3.66 -14.73 17.76
C SER A 97 3.17 -13.29 17.63
N GLN A 98 4.07 -12.31 17.64
CA GLN A 98 3.74 -10.91 17.40
C GLN A 98 3.28 -10.69 15.96
N ALA A 99 4.01 -11.24 14.98
CA ALA A 99 3.66 -11.14 13.58
C ALA A 99 2.29 -11.79 13.29
N VAL A 100 2.04 -12.97 13.87
CA VAL A 100 0.76 -13.69 13.75
C VAL A 100 -0.38 -12.95 14.45
N ALA A 101 -0.15 -12.32 15.60
CA ALA A 101 -1.18 -11.50 16.25
C ALA A 101 -1.61 -10.32 15.37
N ILE A 102 -0.65 -9.67 14.70
CA ILE A 102 -0.94 -8.60 13.75
C ILE A 102 -1.63 -9.14 12.49
N HIS A 103 -1.26 -10.34 12.04
CA HIS A 103 -1.97 -11.03 10.94
C HIS A 103 -3.44 -11.18 11.26
N GLN A 104 -3.75 -11.75 12.43
CA GLN A 104 -5.12 -12.03 12.83
C GLN A 104 -5.92 -10.73 12.95
N LYS A 105 -5.34 -9.71 13.58
CA LYS A 105 -5.96 -8.38 13.65
C LYS A 105 -6.26 -7.83 12.26
N ALA A 106 -5.34 -7.99 11.31
CA ALA A 106 -5.49 -7.49 9.95
C ALA A 106 -6.59 -8.24 9.17
N VAL A 107 -6.64 -9.56 9.35
CA VAL A 107 -7.69 -10.42 8.81
C VAL A 107 -9.04 -10.06 9.39
N ASP A 108 -9.16 -9.85 10.69
CA ASP A 108 -10.43 -9.59 11.37
C ASP A 108 -11.05 -8.27 10.92
N PHE A 109 -10.30 -7.16 10.93
CA PHE A 109 -10.85 -5.89 10.44
C PHE A 109 -11.16 -5.95 8.94
N THR A 110 -10.34 -6.65 8.14
CA THR A 110 -10.62 -6.78 6.70
C THR A 110 -11.92 -7.54 6.48
N ARG A 111 -12.11 -8.65 7.20
CA ARG A 111 -13.34 -9.45 7.15
C ARG A 111 -14.56 -8.63 7.54
N GLU A 112 -14.48 -7.85 8.63
CA GLU A 112 -15.56 -6.96 9.06
C GLU A 112 -15.97 -5.96 7.96
N CYS A 113 -15.00 -5.40 7.23
CA CYS A 113 -15.27 -4.45 6.15
C CYS A 113 -15.88 -5.09 4.90
N LEU A 114 -15.61 -6.37 4.65
CA LEU A 114 -16.00 -7.08 3.42
C LEU A 114 -17.22 -7.98 3.59
N ALA A 115 -17.67 -8.23 4.82
CA ALA A 115 -18.71 -9.22 5.16
C ALA A 115 -20.03 -9.07 4.38
N ALA A 116 -20.37 -7.87 3.91
CA ALA A 116 -21.60 -7.59 3.17
C ALA A 116 -21.50 -7.80 1.65
N ASN A 117 -20.31 -8.08 1.10
CA ASN A 117 -20.02 -7.81 -0.32
C ASN A 117 -19.61 -9.05 -1.14
N ASN A 118 -20.01 -10.27 -0.75
CA ASN A 118 -19.67 -11.53 -1.47
C ASN A 118 -18.17 -11.79 -1.65
N TRP A 119 -17.31 -11.20 -0.82
CA TRP A 119 -15.88 -11.52 -0.82
C TRP A 119 -15.66 -12.92 -0.27
N HIS A 120 -14.78 -13.67 -0.92
CA HIS A 120 -14.36 -15.00 -0.52
C HIS A 120 -12.98 -14.95 0.12
N GLU A 121 -12.87 -15.55 1.30
CA GLU A 121 -11.60 -15.68 2.04
C GLU A 121 -10.92 -17.00 1.69
N GLN A 122 -9.63 -16.95 1.39
CA GLN A 122 -8.77 -18.10 1.12
C GLN A 122 -7.55 -18.05 2.02
N GLN A 123 -7.26 -19.13 2.74
CA GLN A 123 -6.08 -19.23 3.60
C GLN A 123 -5.12 -20.30 3.09
N LYS A 124 -3.83 -19.98 3.14
CA LYS A 124 -2.73 -20.91 2.88
C LYS A 124 -1.68 -20.77 3.97
N GLU A 125 -1.37 -21.89 4.62
CA GLU A 125 -0.45 -21.93 5.75
C GLU A 125 0.66 -22.96 5.52
N SER A 126 1.83 -22.66 6.07
CA SER A 126 2.97 -23.57 6.20
C SER A 126 3.64 -23.31 7.55
N ALA A 127 4.64 -24.13 7.91
CA ALA A 127 5.42 -23.93 9.12
C ALA A 127 6.10 -22.54 9.20
N GLU A 128 6.32 -21.89 8.06
CA GLU A 128 7.12 -20.66 7.94
C GLU A 128 6.33 -19.47 7.39
N SER A 129 5.04 -19.67 7.08
CA SER A 129 4.22 -18.63 6.46
C SER A 129 2.73 -18.83 6.69
N LEU A 130 2.00 -17.73 6.85
CA LEU A 130 0.55 -17.68 6.86
C LEU A 130 0.07 -16.64 5.86
N ARG A 131 -0.82 -17.00 4.94
CA ARG A 131 -1.42 -16.07 3.99
C ARG A 131 -2.93 -16.19 4.00
N THR A 132 -3.61 -15.07 4.13
CA THR A 132 -5.07 -14.96 3.98
C THR A 132 -5.36 -13.96 2.87
N THR A 133 -6.15 -14.36 1.89
CA THR A 133 -6.47 -13.56 0.70
C THR A 133 -7.98 -13.44 0.55
N PHE A 134 -8.45 -12.21 0.40
CA PHE A 134 -9.84 -11.90 0.10
C PHE A 134 -9.97 -11.61 -1.39
N VAL A 135 -10.91 -12.28 -2.05
CA VAL A 135 -11.15 -12.20 -3.49
C VAL A 135 -12.63 -11.94 -3.74
N LEU A 136 -12.95 -10.98 -4.59
CA LEU A 136 -14.33 -10.73 -5.04
C LEU A 136 -14.59 -11.39 -6.40
N ASP A 137 -13.80 -11.01 -7.40
CA ASP A 137 -13.87 -11.48 -8.78
C ASP A 137 -12.50 -11.28 -9.48
N GLU A 138 -12.40 -11.59 -10.77
CA GLU A 138 -11.15 -11.48 -11.55
C GLU A 138 -10.76 -10.03 -11.92
N SER A 139 -11.69 -9.09 -11.85
CA SER A 139 -11.50 -7.69 -12.23
C SER A 139 -11.12 -6.79 -11.04
N THR A 140 -11.51 -7.19 -9.84
CA THR A 140 -11.26 -6.47 -8.59
C THR A 140 -9.88 -6.84 -8.01
N PRO A 141 -9.08 -5.88 -7.51
CA PRO A 141 -7.84 -6.22 -6.80
C PRO A 141 -8.12 -7.08 -5.58
N VAL A 142 -7.22 -8.00 -5.27
CA VAL A 142 -7.31 -8.82 -4.06
C VAL A 142 -6.72 -8.08 -2.87
N ILE A 143 -7.17 -8.44 -1.67
CA ILE A 143 -6.53 -8.04 -0.42
C ILE A 143 -5.80 -9.26 0.14
N SER A 144 -4.48 -9.21 0.26
CA SER A 144 -3.68 -10.32 0.79
C SER A 144 -2.96 -9.90 2.05
N ILE A 145 -3.22 -10.59 3.16
CA ILE A 145 -2.42 -10.50 4.38
C ILE A 145 -1.45 -11.68 4.38
N HIS A 146 -0.16 -11.40 4.52
CA HIS A 146 0.89 -12.40 4.52
C HIS A 146 1.81 -12.19 5.71
N THR A 147 2.11 -13.28 6.41
CA THR A 147 3.08 -13.34 7.49
C THR A 147 4.11 -14.40 7.18
N GLY A 148 5.38 -14.10 7.37
CA GLY A 148 6.45 -15.07 7.12
C GLY A 148 7.84 -14.52 7.45
N LYS A 149 8.84 -15.39 7.29
CA LYS A 149 10.23 -15.04 7.55
C LYS A 149 10.80 -14.04 6.54
N THR A 150 11.64 -13.14 7.02
CA THR A 150 12.45 -12.19 6.23
C THR A 150 13.93 -12.53 6.32
N LEU A 151 14.76 -11.75 5.62
CA LEU A 151 16.22 -11.83 5.73
C LEU A 151 16.79 -11.05 6.93
N SER A 152 15.95 -10.32 7.66
CA SER A 152 16.40 -9.53 8.81
C SER A 152 16.84 -10.45 9.95
N ARG A 153 18.03 -10.20 10.49
CA ARG A 153 18.54 -10.95 11.65
C ARG A 153 17.97 -10.45 12.97
N SER A 154 17.56 -9.19 13.04
CA SER A 154 17.02 -8.57 14.25
C SER A 154 15.50 -8.71 14.38
N THR A 155 14.81 -8.76 13.24
CA THR A 155 13.35 -8.80 13.12
C THR A 155 12.96 -9.82 12.04
N PRO A 156 13.21 -11.12 12.27
CA PRO A 156 13.14 -12.15 11.23
C PRO A 156 11.72 -12.46 10.77
N TRP A 157 10.68 -11.93 11.41
CA TRP A 157 9.30 -12.13 11.03
C TRP A 157 8.71 -10.85 10.45
N SER A 158 7.81 -10.96 9.49
CA SER A 158 7.06 -9.81 8.97
C SER A 158 5.59 -10.15 8.81
N THR A 159 4.76 -9.13 8.91
CA THR A 159 3.37 -9.18 8.46
C THR A 159 3.13 -8.03 7.49
N SER A 160 2.54 -8.34 6.35
CA SER A 160 2.19 -7.39 5.31
C SER A 160 0.72 -7.50 4.92
N LEU A 161 0.08 -6.36 4.67
CA LEU A 161 -1.21 -6.26 4.00
C LEU A 161 -0.99 -5.63 2.63
N GLU A 162 -1.39 -6.32 1.58
CA GLU A 162 -1.23 -5.92 0.18
C GLU A 162 -2.60 -5.78 -0.49
N ILE A 163 -2.76 -4.74 -1.32
CA ILE A 163 -3.91 -4.57 -2.22
C ILE A 163 -3.38 -4.40 -3.64
N GLY A 164 -3.78 -5.30 -4.53
CA GLY A 164 -3.40 -5.26 -5.94
C GLY A 164 -3.84 -6.51 -6.68
N LYS A 165 -3.34 -6.71 -7.90
CA LYS A 165 -3.52 -8.00 -8.58
C LYS A 165 -2.78 -9.11 -7.82
N PRO A 166 -3.31 -10.35 -7.82
CA PRO A 166 -2.57 -11.49 -7.30
C PRO A 166 -1.21 -11.53 -7.97
N VAL A 167 -0.13 -11.48 -7.18
CA VAL A 167 1.18 -11.81 -7.72
C VAL A 167 1.10 -13.29 -8.05
N ALA A 168 1.03 -13.63 -9.34
CA ALA A 168 1.05 -15.02 -9.79
C ALA A 168 2.28 -15.67 -9.13
N GLY A 169 2.02 -16.54 -8.16
CA GLY A 169 3.06 -17.24 -7.43
C GLY A 169 3.92 -17.96 -8.46
N LYS A 170 5.19 -17.59 -8.54
CA LYS A 170 6.20 -18.47 -9.10
C LYS A 170 6.58 -19.48 -8.03
#